data_AF-A0A7W0LK50-F1
#
_entry.id   AF-A0A7W0LK50-F1
#
_cell.length_a   1.000
_cell.length_b   1.000
_cell.length_c   1.000
_cell.angle_alpha   90.00
_cell.angle_beta   90.00
_cell.angle_gamma   90.00
#
_symmetry.space_group_name_H-M   'P 1'
#
loop_
_entity.id
_entity.type
_entity.pdbx_description
1 polymer ?
#
loop_
_entity_poly.entity_id
_entity_poly.type
_entity_poly.pdbx_seq_one_letter_code
_entity_poly.pdbx_strand_id
1 'polypeptide(L)'
;MSDEIAPEDLDVASVCEGGNLDCGSGLLLLIRRSMQEVPAGLTLEIRSTERSVREDLPAWCRMTENPYLGWSEGGETLRFFVRRGGEDEQASEEEQVQRARDHRWTCRVAWSGGLQTTVYARNHSWQVGQPASFDVSDEAPSAVEHLLGALGSCLAMGYQVHASRRGVRIDQLEISLTGEIDNILVFLGLESDGHPGFRRITGTCYVQSEAGEAALEEIWRHTVAASPLVNTLVRSVEVEVGHRGIA
;
A
#
# COMPACT_ATOMS: atom_id res chain seq x y z
N MET A 1 10.69 3.56 19.62
CA MET A 1 9.57 2.71 20.04
C MET A 1 8.66 3.57 20.88
N SER A 2 7.42 3.82 20.45
CA SER A 2 6.45 4.54 21.26
C SER A 2 5.86 3.57 22.28
N ASP A 3 6.56 3.39 23.41
CA ASP A 3 6.07 2.76 24.65
C ASP A 3 5.05 3.70 25.33
N GLU A 4 4.03 4.13 24.58
CA GLU A 4 3.00 5.01 25.11
C GLU A 4 1.99 4.17 25.87
N ILE A 5 2.07 4.24 27.20
CA ILE A 5 1.03 3.72 28.09
C ILE A 5 -0.20 4.62 27.95
N ALA A 6 -1.37 4.00 27.78
CA ALA A 6 -2.62 4.73 27.63
C ALA A 6 -2.98 5.50 28.92
N PRO A 7 -3.59 6.69 28.80
CA PRO A 7 -4.21 7.38 29.94
C PRO A 7 -5.25 6.50 30.64
N GLU A 8 -5.38 6.61 31.96
CA GLU A 8 -6.29 5.78 32.76
C GLU A 8 -7.79 6.06 32.47
N ASP A 9 -8.14 7.29 32.07
CA ASP A 9 -9.52 7.75 31.87
C ASP A 9 -9.86 8.01 30.39
N LEU A 10 -9.74 6.99 29.54
CA LEU A 10 -10.18 7.08 28.15
C LEU A 10 -11.67 6.74 28.01
N ASP A 11 -12.43 7.65 27.39
CA ASP A 11 -13.81 7.39 26.99
C ASP A 11 -13.84 6.48 25.75
N VAL A 12 -14.23 5.22 25.97
CA VAL A 12 -14.28 4.15 24.96
C VAL A 12 -15.69 4.03 24.42
N ALA A 13 -15.85 4.31 23.13
CA ALA A 13 -17.14 4.23 22.46
C ALA A 13 -17.48 2.81 21.99
N SER A 14 -16.46 1.98 21.69
CA SER A 14 -16.64 0.59 21.25
C SER A 14 -15.41 -0.27 21.54
N VAL A 15 -15.58 -1.59 21.56
CA VAL A 15 -14.52 -2.58 21.78
C VAL A 15 -14.43 -3.52 20.58
N CYS A 16 -13.22 -3.70 20.06
CA CYS A 16 -12.87 -4.67 19.02
C CYS A 16 -12.13 -5.86 19.66
N GLU A 17 -12.78 -7.02 19.71
CA GLU A 17 -12.18 -8.26 20.20
C GLU A 17 -11.33 -8.92 19.10
N GLY A 18 -10.02 -8.85 19.25
CA GLY A 18 -9.02 -9.35 18.30
C GLY A 18 -8.53 -10.78 18.57
N GLY A 19 -8.70 -11.28 19.80
CA GLY A 19 -8.25 -12.63 20.18
C GLY A 19 -6.75 -12.83 19.98
N ASN A 20 -6.37 -13.91 19.30
CA ASN A 20 -4.97 -14.25 18.97
C ASN A 20 -4.58 -13.85 17.54
N LEU A 21 -5.27 -12.88 16.93
CA LEU A 21 -4.91 -12.37 15.62
C LEU A 21 -3.88 -11.25 15.74
N ASP A 22 -2.89 -11.27 14.86
CA ASP A 22 -1.97 -10.16 14.64
C ASP A 22 -2.45 -9.26 13.49
N CYS A 23 -1.76 -8.14 13.29
CA CYS A 23 -2.10 -7.19 12.22
C CYS A 23 -1.95 -7.78 10.81
N GLY A 24 -1.14 -8.82 10.62
CA GLY A 24 -0.92 -9.49 9.34
C GLY A 24 -1.98 -10.54 9.00
N SER A 25 -2.57 -11.17 10.01
CA SER A 25 -3.38 -12.40 9.90
C SER A 25 -4.89 -12.17 10.09
N GLY A 26 -5.33 -10.90 10.13
CA GLY A 26 -6.75 -10.54 10.07
C GLY A 26 -7.23 -9.55 11.13
N LEU A 27 -6.42 -9.21 12.14
CA LEU A 27 -6.83 -8.24 13.15
C LEU A 27 -7.20 -6.89 12.54
N LEU A 28 -6.45 -6.43 11.52
CA LEU A 28 -6.76 -5.18 10.83
C LEU A 28 -8.14 -5.19 10.14
N LEU A 29 -8.66 -6.34 9.73
CA LEU A 29 -10.00 -6.44 9.16
C LEU A 29 -11.08 -6.20 10.23
N LEU A 30 -10.89 -6.76 11.42
CA LEU A 30 -11.79 -6.55 12.57
C LEU A 30 -11.74 -5.11 13.06
N ILE A 31 -10.54 -4.54 13.16
CA ILE A 31 -10.35 -3.13 13.53
C ILE A 31 -11.05 -2.23 12.51
N ARG A 32 -10.87 -2.46 11.20
CA ARG A 32 -11.52 -1.66 10.16
C ARG A 32 -13.04 -1.67 10.27
N ARG A 33 -13.62 -2.86 10.44
CA ARG A 33 -15.07 -3.00 10.59
C ARG A 33 -15.57 -2.25 11.81
N SER A 34 -14.91 -2.43 12.95
CA SER A 34 -15.29 -1.77 14.21
C SER A 34 -15.12 -0.24 14.11
N MET A 35 -14.06 0.23 13.45
CA MET A 35 -13.78 1.67 13.29
C MET A 35 -14.86 2.39 12.48
N GLN A 36 -15.52 1.73 11.52
CA GLN A 36 -16.63 2.33 10.77
C GLN A 36 -17.84 2.64 11.65
N GLU A 37 -18.02 1.91 12.75
CA GLU A 37 -19.14 2.06 13.69
C GLU A 37 -18.86 3.10 14.78
N VAL A 38 -17.60 3.46 15.04
CA VAL A 38 -17.21 4.47 16.04
C VAL A 38 -17.38 5.87 15.47
N PRO A 39 -18.10 6.83 16.07
CA PRO A 39 -18.13 8.22 15.57
C PRO A 39 -16.74 8.89 15.50
N ALA A 40 -16.56 9.83 14.56
CA ALA A 40 -15.29 10.57 14.43
C ALA A 40 -14.91 11.27 15.75
N GLY A 41 -13.63 11.20 16.12
CA GLY A 41 -13.12 11.77 17.37
C GLY A 41 -13.31 10.90 18.61
N LEU A 42 -14.10 9.82 18.55
CA LEU A 42 -14.28 8.88 19.66
C LEU A 42 -13.26 7.72 19.61
N THR A 43 -13.12 7.02 20.74
CA THR A 43 -12.08 5.99 20.94
C THR A 43 -12.62 4.59 20.75
N LEU A 44 -11.86 3.77 20.00
CA LEU A 44 -12.00 2.32 19.91
C LEU A 44 -10.96 1.66 20.83
N GLU A 45 -11.40 0.74 21.70
CA GLU A 45 -10.52 -0.19 22.41
C GLU A 45 -10.33 -1.46 21.57
N ILE A 46 -9.10 -1.93 21.44
CA ILE A 46 -8.76 -3.16 20.72
C ILE A 46 -8.10 -4.11 21.71
N ARG A 47 -8.59 -5.34 21.79
CA ARG A 47 -8.03 -6.38 22.68
C ARG A 47 -7.38 -7.48 21.88
N SER A 48 -6.11 -7.78 22.17
CA SER A 48 -5.40 -8.90 21.54
C SER A 48 -4.42 -9.56 22.51
N THR A 49 -4.23 -10.87 22.36
CA THR A 49 -3.16 -11.62 23.04
C THR A 49 -1.84 -11.57 22.27
N GLU A 50 -1.87 -11.14 21.00
CA GLU A 50 -0.69 -11.08 20.15
C GLU A 50 0.19 -9.87 20.49
N ARG A 51 1.44 -10.17 20.83
CA ARG A 51 2.41 -9.14 21.27
C ARG A 51 2.89 -8.27 20.11
N SER A 52 2.94 -8.82 18.90
CA SER A 52 3.33 -8.10 17.67
C SER A 52 2.44 -6.90 17.38
N VAL A 53 1.19 -6.91 17.85
CA VAL A 53 0.24 -5.79 17.71
C VAL A 53 0.79 -4.50 18.32
N ARG A 54 1.60 -4.58 19.38
CA ARG A 54 2.24 -3.41 20.00
C ARG A 54 3.21 -2.70 19.05
N GLU A 55 3.81 -3.44 18.12
CA GLU A 55 4.74 -2.90 17.12
C GLU A 55 4.01 -2.48 15.84
N ASP A 56 2.91 -3.16 15.53
CA ASP A 56 2.19 -3.03 14.27
C ASP A 56 1.08 -1.98 14.28
N LEU A 57 0.30 -1.96 15.35
CA LEU A 57 -0.86 -1.09 15.43
C LEU A 57 -0.51 0.41 15.40
N PRO A 58 0.53 0.92 16.11
CA PRO A 58 0.87 2.34 16.04
C PRO A 58 1.29 2.78 14.63
N ALA A 59 1.96 1.90 13.88
CA ALA A 59 2.33 2.19 12.50
C ALA A 59 1.08 2.26 11.61
N TRP A 60 0.18 1.29 11.74
CA TRP A 60 -1.10 1.29 11.02
C TRP A 60 -1.95 2.53 11.34
N CYS A 61 -2.01 2.95 12.61
CA CYS A 61 -2.72 4.15 13.07
C CYS A 61 -2.22 5.41 12.36
N ARG A 62 -0.89 5.62 12.31
CA ARG A 62 -0.29 6.75 11.58
C ARG A 62 -0.60 6.71 10.08
N MET A 63 -0.56 5.54 9.47
CA MET A 63 -0.82 5.35 8.04
C MET A 63 -2.29 5.54 7.64
N THR A 64 -3.20 5.45 8.60
CA THR A 64 -4.65 5.57 8.39
C THR A 64 -5.23 6.82 9.03
N GLU A 65 -4.37 7.71 9.53
CA GLU A 65 -4.75 8.98 10.17
C GLU A 65 -5.70 8.79 11.37
N ASN A 66 -5.59 7.65 12.05
CA ASN A 66 -6.29 7.36 13.30
C ASN A 66 -5.33 7.55 14.47
N PRO A 67 -5.48 8.57 15.34
CA PRO A 67 -4.54 8.79 16.43
C PRO A 67 -4.45 7.59 17.39
N TYR A 68 -3.24 7.05 17.56
CA TYR A 68 -2.95 6.03 18.58
C TYR A 68 -2.79 6.72 19.93
N LEU A 69 -3.55 6.26 20.95
CA LEU A 69 -3.58 6.86 22.29
C LEU A 69 -2.76 6.08 23.32
N GLY A 70 -2.19 4.94 22.93
CA GLY A 70 -1.39 4.09 23.79
C GLY A 70 -1.98 2.71 24.03
N TRP A 71 -1.36 1.96 24.93
CA TRP A 71 -1.80 0.63 25.35
C TRP A 71 -1.77 0.44 26.86
N SER A 72 -2.50 -0.54 27.36
CA SER A 72 -2.48 -0.96 28.76
C SER A 72 -2.58 -2.49 28.90
N GLU A 73 -2.17 -3.03 30.05
CA GLU A 73 -2.41 -4.43 30.37
C GLU A 73 -3.86 -4.63 30.84
N GLY A 74 -4.46 -5.74 30.42
CA GLY A 74 -5.86 -6.08 30.66
C GLY A 74 -6.05 -7.51 31.11
N GLY A 75 -5.29 -7.95 32.13
CA GLY A 75 -5.26 -9.36 32.54
C GLY A 75 -4.45 -10.20 31.56
N GLU A 76 -5.10 -11.17 30.89
CA GLU A 76 -4.45 -12.04 29.88
C GLU A 76 -4.36 -11.41 28.48
N THR A 77 -4.90 -10.20 28.29
CA THR A 77 -4.94 -9.50 26.99
C THR A 77 -4.27 -8.14 27.06
N LEU A 78 -3.66 -7.71 25.95
CA LEU A 78 -3.21 -6.34 25.75
C LEU A 78 -4.39 -5.50 25.23
N ARG A 79 -4.54 -4.29 25.76
CA ARG A 79 -5.56 -3.33 25.34
C ARG A 79 -4.89 -2.17 24.63
N PHE A 80 -5.38 -1.82 23.47
CA PHE A 80 -4.87 -0.72 22.65
C PHE A 80 -5.98 0.28 22.39
N PHE A 81 -5.65 1.57 22.38
CA PHE A 81 -6.65 2.62 22.26
C PHE A 81 -6.37 3.47 21.03
N VAL A 82 -7.35 3.57 20.15
CA VAL A 82 -7.25 4.30 18.88
C VAL A 82 -8.41 5.25 18.76
N ARG A 83 -8.15 6.54 18.56
CA ARG A 83 -9.17 7.52 18.22
C ARG A 83 -9.48 7.43 16.73
N ARG A 84 -10.77 7.41 16.38
CA ARG A 84 -11.17 7.49 14.97
C ARG A 84 -10.81 8.87 14.42
N GLY A 85 -9.98 8.89 13.37
CA GLY A 85 -9.74 10.06 12.55
C GLY A 85 -10.98 10.46 11.76
N GLY A 86 -11.18 11.76 11.54
CA GLY A 86 -12.25 12.28 10.70
C GLY A 86 -11.70 12.79 9.37
N GLU A 87 -12.42 12.56 8.28
CA GLU A 87 -12.33 13.47 7.13
C GLU A 87 -13.00 14.78 7.56
N ASP A 88 -12.28 15.91 7.47
CA ASP A 88 -12.91 17.23 7.62
C ASP A 88 -13.86 17.45 6.42
N GLU A 89 -15.12 17.06 6.58
CA GLU A 89 -16.19 17.25 5.59
C GLU A 89 -16.42 18.75 5.24
N GLN A 90 -15.84 19.67 6.01
CA GLN A 90 -15.97 21.13 5.85
C GLN A 90 -14.74 21.81 5.25
N ALA A 91 -13.70 21.05 4.87
CA ALA A 91 -12.49 21.66 4.35
C ALA A 91 -12.70 22.34 2.99
N SER A 92 -12.16 23.55 2.85
CA SER A 92 -12.23 24.35 1.64
C SER A 92 -11.53 23.69 0.45
N GLU A 93 -11.87 24.13 -0.78
CA GLU A 93 -11.23 23.65 -2.01
C GLU A 93 -9.71 23.90 -1.99
N GLU A 94 -9.26 25.04 -1.45
CA GLU A 94 -7.85 25.37 -1.30
C GLU A 94 -7.12 24.37 -0.38
N GLU A 95 -7.73 24.01 0.75
CA GLU A 95 -7.18 23.03 1.69
C GLU A 95 -7.14 21.62 1.09
N GLN A 96 -8.13 21.24 0.28
CA GLN A 96 -8.15 19.95 -0.43
C GLN A 96 -7.04 19.89 -1.49
N VAL A 97 -6.88 20.94 -2.28
CA VAL A 97 -5.80 21.05 -3.28
C VAL A 97 -4.43 21.02 -2.60
N GLN A 98 -4.27 21.74 -1.49
CA GLN A 98 -3.02 21.73 -0.75
C GLN A 98 -2.72 20.34 -0.15
N ARG A 99 -3.72 19.66 0.42
CA ARG A 99 -3.57 18.27 0.89
C ARG A 99 -3.16 17.31 -0.24
N ALA A 100 -3.73 17.47 -1.44
CA ALA A 100 -3.34 16.66 -2.59
C ALA A 100 -1.88 16.90 -3.03
N ARG A 101 -1.39 18.15 -2.94
CA ARG A 101 0.01 18.52 -3.26
C ARG A 101 1.00 17.97 -2.25
N ASP A 102 0.64 18.04 -0.97
CA ASP A 102 1.50 17.61 0.13
C ASP A 102 1.33 16.12 0.45
N HIS A 103 0.44 15.42 -0.24
CA HIS A 103 0.20 14.01 -0.01
C HIS A 103 1.49 13.20 -0.13
N ARG A 104 1.65 12.25 0.78
CA ARG A 104 2.77 11.30 0.80
C ARG A 104 2.19 9.90 0.88
N TRP A 105 2.53 9.09 -0.12
CA TRP A 105 2.23 7.67 -0.08
C TRP A 105 3.21 6.98 0.88
N THR A 106 2.67 6.16 1.78
CA THR A 106 3.44 5.40 2.75
C THR A 106 3.05 3.94 2.71
N CYS A 107 4.04 3.07 2.83
CA CYS A 107 3.85 1.65 3.08
C CYS A 107 4.83 1.20 4.17
N ARG A 108 4.45 0.13 4.88
CA ARG A 108 5.35 -0.58 5.78
C ARG A 108 5.48 -2.01 5.29
N VAL A 109 6.70 -2.53 5.30
CA VAL A 109 6.98 -3.93 4.97
C VAL A 109 7.54 -4.60 6.20
N ALA A 110 6.98 -5.75 6.57
CA ALA A 110 7.45 -6.57 7.68
C ALA A 110 7.88 -7.94 7.19
N TRP A 111 8.93 -8.47 7.80
CA TRP A 111 9.42 -9.82 7.56
C TRP A 111 9.32 -10.61 8.87
N SER A 112 8.68 -11.77 8.81
CA SER A 112 8.47 -12.67 9.95
C SER A 112 9.09 -14.06 9.74
N GLY A 113 9.88 -14.25 8.66
CA GLY A 113 10.53 -15.51 8.32
C GLY A 113 10.28 -15.93 6.86
N GLY A 114 11.06 -16.92 6.40
CA GLY A 114 10.94 -17.44 5.04
C GLY A 114 11.32 -16.42 3.96
N LEU A 115 10.86 -16.69 2.74
CA LEU A 115 11.17 -15.96 1.50
C LEU A 115 10.02 -15.03 1.05
N GLN A 116 9.31 -14.47 2.02
CA GLN A 116 8.16 -13.59 1.78
C GLN A 116 8.07 -12.50 2.84
N THR A 117 7.37 -11.42 2.50
CA THR A 117 7.11 -10.27 3.37
C THR A 117 5.63 -9.91 3.33
N THR A 118 5.14 -9.29 4.39
CA THR A 118 3.81 -8.69 4.41
C THR A 118 3.95 -7.18 4.21
N VAL A 119 3.32 -6.65 3.16
CA VAL A 119 3.22 -5.22 2.91
C VAL A 119 1.92 -4.72 3.53
N TYR A 120 1.99 -3.59 4.21
CA TYR A 120 0.87 -2.84 4.75
C TYR A 120 0.81 -1.49 4.03
N ALA A 121 -0.36 -1.10 3.54
CA ALA A 121 -0.61 0.22 2.97
C ALA A 121 -2.04 0.67 3.29
N ARG A 122 -2.20 1.76 4.04
CA ARG A 122 -3.49 2.23 4.57
C ARG A 122 -4.26 1.07 5.22
N ASN A 123 -5.44 0.77 4.67
CA ASN A 123 -6.34 -0.30 5.05
C ASN A 123 -6.20 -1.53 4.15
N HIS A 124 -4.98 -1.86 3.72
CA HIS A 124 -4.71 -3.07 2.95
C HIS A 124 -3.44 -3.75 3.44
N SER A 125 -3.42 -5.07 3.32
CA SER A 125 -2.23 -5.88 3.47
C SER A 125 -2.21 -6.97 2.40
N TRP A 126 -1.01 -7.34 1.95
CA TRP A 126 -0.80 -8.42 0.97
C TRP A 126 0.60 -9.00 1.11
N GLN A 127 0.78 -10.22 0.61
CA GLN A 127 2.08 -10.90 0.60
C GLN A 127 2.89 -10.52 -0.64
N VAL A 128 4.19 -10.34 -0.45
CA VAL A 128 5.17 -10.17 -1.53
C VAL A 128 6.28 -11.19 -1.30
N GLY A 129 6.56 -12.00 -2.31
CA GLY A 129 7.58 -13.04 -2.29
C GLY A 129 9.00 -12.48 -2.40
N GLN A 130 9.89 -13.29 -2.96
CA GLN A 130 11.29 -12.95 -3.16
C GLN A 130 11.46 -11.68 -4.02
N PRO A 131 12.62 -10.98 -3.94
CA PRO A 131 12.88 -9.82 -4.79
C PRO A 131 12.75 -10.14 -6.29
N ALA A 132 13.36 -11.24 -6.72
CA ALA A 132 13.15 -11.85 -8.02
C ALA A 132 13.02 -13.37 -7.82
N SER A 133 12.02 -13.97 -8.46
CA SER A 133 11.84 -15.42 -8.49
C SER A 133 11.71 -15.91 -9.93
N PHE A 134 12.06 -17.17 -10.12
CA PHE A 134 11.97 -17.88 -11.40
C PHE A 134 11.05 -19.11 -11.30
N ASP A 135 10.44 -19.34 -10.13
CA ASP A 135 9.54 -20.46 -9.89
C ASP A 135 8.08 -20.00 -10.04
N VAL A 136 7.32 -20.75 -10.83
CA VAL A 136 5.88 -20.49 -11.03
C VAL A 136 5.03 -20.91 -9.84
N SER A 137 5.60 -21.68 -8.90
CA SER A 137 4.90 -22.27 -7.76
C SER A 137 5.04 -21.49 -6.45
N ASP A 138 5.63 -20.29 -6.49
CA ASP A 138 5.77 -19.43 -5.31
C ASP A 138 4.41 -19.08 -4.67
N GLU A 139 4.39 -19.02 -3.33
CA GLU A 139 3.19 -18.69 -2.56
C GLU A 139 2.69 -17.25 -2.77
N ALA A 140 3.59 -16.34 -3.17
CA ALA A 140 3.28 -14.94 -3.42
C ALA A 140 4.13 -14.39 -4.59
N PRO A 141 3.59 -13.48 -5.42
CA PRO A 141 4.35 -12.88 -6.51
C PRO A 141 5.58 -12.13 -6.00
N SER A 142 6.64 -12.15 -6.80
CA SER A 142 7.90 -11.48 -6.49
C SER A 142 7.76 -9.94 -6.42
N ALA A 143 8.76 -9.28 -5.84
CA ALA A 143 8.76 -7.81 -5.76
C ALA A 143 8.82 -7.15 -7.15
N VAL A 144 9.57 -7.74 -8.10
CA VAL A 144 9.65 -7.25 -9.49
C VAL A 144 8.33 -7.39 -10.24
N GLU A 145 7.60 -8.49 -10.01
CA GLU A 145 6.26 -8.68 -10.58
C GLU A 145 5.24 -7.70 -10.00
N HIS A 146 5.31 -7.41 -8.70
CA HIS A 146 4.50 -6.37 -8.08
C HIS A 146 4.75 -4.99 -8.70
N LEU A 147 5.99 -4.64 -9.03
CA LEU A 147 6.30 -3.38 -9.73
C LEU A 147 5.65 -3.34 -11.12
N LEU A 148 5.73 -4.43 -11.89
CA LEU A 148 5.07 -4.53 -13.19
C LEU A 148 3.55 -4.45 -13.06
N GLY A 149 2.96 -5.18 -12.09
CA GLY A 149 1.53 -5.13 -11.80
C GLY A 149 1.06 -3.73 -11.40
N ALA A 150 1.84 -3.01 -10.60
CA ALA A 150 1.57 -1.63 -10.23
C ALA A 150 1.60 -0.70 -11.46
N LEU A 151 2.63 -0.82 -12.32
CA LEU A 151 2.74 -0.06 -13.56
C LEU A 151 1.55 -0.31 -14.49
N GLY A 152 1.19 -1.58 -14.72
CA GLY A 152 0.04 -1.97 -15.53
C GLY A 152 -1.27 -1.42 -14.97
N SER A 153 -1.46 -1.52 -13.65
CA SER A 153 -2.64 -0.97 -12.97
C SER A 153 -2.74 0.55 -13.12
N CYS A 154 -1.61 1.26 -12.98
CA CYS A 154 -1.55 2.70 -13.14
C CYS A 154 -1.93 3.13 -14.57
N LEU A 155 -1.44 2.42 -15.59
CA LEU A 155 -1.79 2.66 -16.98
C LEU A 155 -3.27 2.35 -17.27
N ALA A 156 -3.78 1.21 -16.80
CA ALA A 156 -5.16 0.80 -17.05
C ALA A 156 -6.16 1.77 -16.42
N MET A 157 -5.94 2.14 -15.15
CA MET A 157 -6.81 3.12 -14.47
C MET A 157 -6.68 4.52 -15.06
N GLY A 158 -5.47 4.92 -15.46
CA GLY A 158 -5.26 6.18 -16.19
C GLY A 158 -6.05 6.22 -17.50
N TYR A 159 -6.04 5.12 -18.26
CA TYR A 159 -6.83 4.98 -19.49
C TYR A 159 -8.30 5.19 -19.21
N GLN A 160 -8.85 4.47 -18.24
CA GLN A 160 -10.26 4.55 -17.88
C GLN A 160 -10.68 5.97 -17.46
N VAL A 161 -9.84 6.67 -16.68
CA VAL A 161 -10.09 8.07 -16.28
C VAL A 161 -10.10 9.00 -17.48
N HIS A 162 -9.14 8.85 -18.39
CA HIS A 162 -9.04 9.71 -19.58
C HIS A 162 -10.13 9.43 -20.63
N ALA A 163 -10.56 8.18 -20.77
CA ALA A 163 -11.70 7.79 -21.60
C ALA A 163 -13.01 8.35 -21.06
N SER A 164 -13.27 8.18 -19.75
CA SER A 164 -14.47 8.68 -19.08
C SER A 164 -14.63 10.20 -19.22
N ARG A 165 -13.54 10.97 -19.02
CA ARG A 165 -13.54 12.43 -19.21
C ARG A 165 -13.88 12.88 -20.64
N ARG A 166 -13.75 11.99 -21.63
CA ARG A 166 -14.06 12.23 -23.04
C ARG A 166 -15.40 11.61 -23.46
N GLY A 167 -16.15 11.03 -22.52
CA GLY A 167 -17.40 10.32 -22.82
C GLY A 167 -17.21 9.03 -23.61
N VAL A 168 -15.99 8.46 -23.62
CA VAL A 168 -15.70 7.19 -24.29
C VAL A 168 -15.92 6.04 -23.31
N ARG A 169 -16.81 5.13 -23.68
CA ARG A 169 -17.08 3.90 -22.93
C ARG A 169 -16.07 2.81 -23.31
N ILE A 170 -15.46 2.19 -22.31
CA ILE A 170 -14.57 1.03 -22.48
C ILE A 170 -15.30 -0.20 -21.98
N ASP A 171 -15.40 -1.23 -22.82
CA ASP A 171 -16.06 -2.49 -22.47
C ASP A 171 -15.08 -3.50 -21.90
N GLN A 172 -13.85 -3.56 -22.45
CA GLN A 172 -12.75 -4.38 -21.92
C GLN A 172 -11.42 -3.64 -22.07
N LEU A 173 -10.55 -3.85 -21.10
CA LEU A 173 -9.21 -3.28 -21.06
C LEU A 173 -8.24 -4.27 -20.41
N GLU A 174 -7.15 -4.58 -21.09
CA GLU A 174 -6.08 -5.43 -20.58
C GLU A 174 -4.72 -4.83 -20.93
N ILE A 175 -3.77 -4.90 -20.00
CA ILE A 175 -2.39 -4.49 -20.24
C ILE A 175 -1.48 -5.66 -19.93
N SER A 176 -0.76 -6.11 -20.96
CA SER A 176 0.28 -7.12 -20.84
C SER A 176 1.64 -6.42 -20.80
N LEU A 177 2.45 -6.71 -19.78
CA LEU A 177 3.79 -6.14 -19.59
C LEU A 177 4.84 -7.25 -19.50
N THR A 178 6.04 -6.96 -20.00
CA THR A 178 7.23 -7.80 -19.85
C THR A 178 8.39 -6.93 -19.39
N GLY A 179 9.04 -7.32 -18.30
CA GLY A 179 10.22 -6.65 -17.77
C GLY A 179 11.48 -7.50 -17.97
N GLU A 180 12.54 -6.88 -18.48
CA GLU A 180 13.86 -7.46 -18.68
C GLU A 180 14.85 -6.82 -17.70
N ILE A 181 15.32 -7.58 -16.71
CA ILE A 181 16.42 -7.17 -15.82
C ILE A 181 17.73 -7.23 -16.59
N ASP A 182 18.62 -6.26 -16.37
CA ASP A 182 19.91 -6.20 -17.04
C ASP A 182 20.82 -7.37 -16.64
N ASN A 183 21.15 -7.48 -15.35
CA ASN A 183 21.87 -8.62 -14.80
C ASN A 183 21.41 -8.98 -13.38
N ILE A 184 20.54 -9.98 -13.27
CA ILE A 184 20.04 -10.45 -11.97
C ILE A 184 21.10 -11.18 -11.13
N LEU A 185 22.17 -11.69 -11.75
CA LEU A 185 23.24 -12.41 -11.06
C LEU A 185 24.04 -11.50 -10.12
N VAL A 186 24.07 -10.19 -10.40
CA VAL A 186 24.64 -9.16 -9.50
C VAL A 186 23.87 -9.11 -8.18
N PHE A 187 22.54 -9.17 -8.23
CA PHE A 187 21.71 -9.23 -7.01
C PHE A 187 21.97 -10.52 -6.22
N LEU A 188 22.21 -11.64 -6.91
CA LEU A 188 22.53 -12.93 -6.28
C LEU A 188 23.99 -13.02 -5.79
N GLY A 189 24.83 -12.01 -6.05
CA GLY A 189 26.24 -11.99 -5.67
C GLY A 189 27.13 -12.97 -6.43
N LEU A 190 26.65 -13.51 -7.55
CA LEU A 190 27.41 -14.43 -8.42
C LEU A 190 28.33 -13.68 -9.39
N GLU A 191 28.01 -12.41 -9.67
CA GLU A 191 28.79 -11.51 -10.52
C GLU A 191 28.92 -10.13 -9.87
N SER A 192 30.00 -9.40 -10.19
CA SER A 192 30.27 -8.05 -9.66
C SER A 192 29.97 -6.91 -10.63
N ASP A 193 29.89 -7.21 -11.93
CA ASP A 193 29.73 -6.23 -13.00
C ASP A 193 28.30 -6.28 -13.57
N GLY A 194 27.75 -5.10 -13.90
CA GLY A 194 26.40 -4.94 -14.45
C GLY A 194 25.42 -4.28 -13.48
N HIS A 195 24.14 -4.25 -13.85
CA HIS A 195 23.10 -3.59 -13.07
C HIS A 195 21.95 -4.55 -12.70
N PRO A 196 21.51 -4.63 -11.43
CA PRO A 196 20.46 -5.57 -11.01
C PRO A 196 19.02 -5.09 -11.28
N GLY A 197 18.84 -3.89 -11.84
CA GLY A 197 17.52 -3.34 -12.19
C GLY A 197 17.07 -3.62 -13.62
N PHE A 198 15.83 -3.25 -13.93
CA PHE A 198 15.27 -3.34 -15.29
C PHE A 198 16.08 -2.54 -16.31
N ARG A 199 16.49 -3.18 -17.42
CA ARG A 199 16.98 -2.46 -18.62
C ARG A 199 15.85 -2.07 -19.56
N ARG A 200 14.75 -2.82 -19.55
CA ARG A 200 13.62 -2.59 -20.45
C ARG A 200 12.33 -3.12 -19.86
N ILE A 201 11.26 -2.35 -20.00
CA ILE A 201 9.88 -2.83 -19.82
C ILE A 201 9.14 -2.54 -21.12
N THR A 202 8.49 -3.55 -21.68
CA THR A 202 7.64 -3.44 -22.87
C THR A 202 6.22 -3.82 -22.54
N GLY A 203 5.25 -3.23 -23.23
CA GLY A 203 3.84 -3.49 -22.95
C GLY A 203 2.93 -3.33 -24.16
N THR A 204 1.81 -4.03 -24.12
CA THR A 204 0.70 -3.89 -25.08
C THR A 204 -0.60 -3.65 -24.32
N CYS A 205 -1.36 -2.64 -24.75
CA CYS A 205 -2.70 -2.34 -24.25
C CYS A 205 -3.73 -2.90 -25.24
N TYR A 206 -4.59 -3.79 -24.77
CA TYR A 206 -5.72 -4.32 -25.51
C TYR A 206 -6.99 -3.65 -25.01
N VAL A 207 -7.78 -3.07 -25.91
CA VAL A 207 -8.97 -2.30 -25.55
C VAL A 207 -10.13 -2.64 -26.49
N GLN A 208 -11.31 -2.80 -25.92
CA GLN A 208 -12.57 -2.95 -26.65
C GLN A 208 -13.49 -1.78 -26.34
N SER A 209 -13.96 -1.10 -27.38
CA SER A 209 -14.86 0.05 -27.32
C SER A 209 -15.55 0.27 -28.68
N GLU A 210 -16.72 0.92 -28.67
CA GLU A 210 -17.37 1.42 -29.89
C GLU A 210 -16.70 2.69 -30.46
N ALA A 211 -15.77 3.31 -29.72
CA ALA A 211 -15.05 4.49 -30.18
C ALA A 211 -14.05 4.15 -31.30
N GLY A 212 -13.82 5.12 -32.18
CA GLY A 212 -12.85 4.98 -33.27
C GLY A 212 -11.40 4.87 -32.78
N GLU A 213 -10.59 4.12 -33.52
CA GLU A 213 -9.19 3.83 -33.19
C GLU A 213 -8.35 5.08 -32.87
N ALA A 214 -8.50 6.15 -33.66
CA ALA A 214 -7.78 7.39 -33.44
C ALA A 214 -8.07 8.03 -32.06
N ALA A 215 -9.31 7.94 -31.58
CA ALA A 215 -9.67 8.45 -30.25
C ALA A 215 -9.06 7.58 -29.14
N LEU A 216 -9.05 6.26 -29.33
CA LEU A 216 -8.45 5.30 -28.39
C LEU A 216 -6.92 5.48 -28.30
N GLU A 217 -6.26 5.71 -29.43
CA GLU A 217 -4.82 5.99 -29.49
C GLU A 217 -4.48 7.34 -28.83
N GLU A 218 -5.30 8.36 -29.04
CA GLU A 218 -5.13 9.65 -28.36
C GLU A 218 -5.26 9.50 -26.84
N ILE A 219 -6.28 8.77 -26.36
CA ILE A 219 -6.44 8.44 -24.94
C ILE A 219 -5.20 7.70 -24.41
N TRP A 220 -4.70 6.72 -25.15
CA TRP A 220 -3.51 5.96 -24.74
C TRP A 220 -2.27 6.84 -24.62
N ARG A 221 -1.99 7.67 -25.63
CA ARG A 221 -0.85 8.60 -25.61
C ARG A 221 -0.91 9.54 -24.40
N HIS A 222 -2.08 10.10 -24.11
CA HIS A 222 -2.25 10.94 -22.93
C HIS A 222 -2.06 10.17 -21.62
N THR A 223 -2.57 8.95 -21.55
CA THR A 223 -2.42 8.06 -20.39
C THR A 223 -0.95 7.78 -20.08
N VAL A 224 -0.19 7.36 -21.09
CA VAL A 224 1.25 7.08 -20.93
C VAL A 224 2.00 8.33 -20.50
N ALA A 225 1.74 9.47 -21.15
CA ALA A 225 2.42 10.74 -20.85
C ALA A 225 2.13 11.25 -19.43
N ALA A 226 0.90 11.08 -18.94
CA ALA A 226 0.47 11.55 -17.62
C ALA A 226 0.69 10.55 -16.49
N SER A 227 0.99 9.28 -16.79
CA SER A 227 1.10 8.21 -15.79
C SER A 227 2.21 8.51 -14.76
N PRO A 228 1.88 8.53 -13.45
CA PRO A 228 2.88 8.68 -12.40
C PRO A 228 3.98 7.62 -12.48
N LEU A 229 3.62 6.34 -12.60
CA LEU A 229 4.60 5.25 -12.58
C LEU A 229 5.46 5.17 -13.86
N VAL A 230 4.92 5.52 -15.03
CA VAL A 230 5.76 5.68 -16.23
C VAL A 230 6.77 6.80 -16.00
N ASN A 231 6.33 7.96 -15.51
CA ASN A 231 7.22 9.10 -15.24
C ASN A 231 8.26 8.80 -14.15
N THR A 232 7.94 7.96 -13.17
CA THR A 232 8.89 7.44 -12.17
C THR A 232 9.99 6.58 -12.82
N LEU A 233 9.63 5.69 -13.75
CA LEU A 233 10.58 4.73 -14.33
C LEU A 233 11.48 5.34 -15.43
N VAL A 234 11.03 6.39 -16.11
CA VAL A 234 11.81 7.04 -17.19
C VAL A 234 12.66 8.22 -16.69
N ARG A 235 12.69 8.47 -15.37
CA ARG A 235 13.49 9.53 -14.75
C ARG A 235 14.36 8.94 -13.64
N SER A 236 15.48 9.60 -13.35
CA SER A 236 16.25 9.30 -12.15
C SER A 236 15.53 9.86 -10.93
N VAL A 237 15.12 8.97 -10.03
CA VAL A 237 14.48 9.32 -8.75
C VAL A 237 15.52 9.16 -7.65
N GLU A 238 15.63 10.15 -6.77
CA GLU A 238 16.48 10.07 -5.58
C GLU A 238 15.88 9.07 -4.59
N VAL A 239 16.69 8.11 -4.14
CA VAL A 239 16.30 7.07 -3.20
C VAL A 239 17.27 7.08 -2.03
N GLU A 240 16.78 7.51 -0.87
CA GLU A 240 17.52 7.49 0.39
C GLU A 240 16.97 6.40 1.31
N VAL A 241 17.80 5.42 1.65
CA VAL A 241 17.45 4.32 2.57
C VAL A 241 18.48 4.20 3.67
N GLY A 242 18.02 4.12 4.92
CA GLY A 242 18.87 4.03 6.11
C GLY A 242 18.76 2.69 6.83
N HIS A 243 19.83 2.25 7.48
CA HIS A 243 19.87 1.05 8.32
C HIS A 243 19.95 1.43 9.81
N ARG A 244 19.10 0.82 10.64
CA ARG A 244 19.11 1.00 12.10
C ARG A 244 19.00 -0.37 12.78
N GLY A 245 20.08 -0.82 13.40
CA GLY A 245 20.07 -2.01 14.24
C GLY A 245 19.54 -1.69 15.64
N ILE A 246 18.70 -2.56 16.19
CA ILE A 246 18.34 -2.57 17.60
C ILE A 246 19.10 -3.77 18.18
N ALA A 247 20.13 -3.50 18.97
CA ALA A 247 20.94 -4.52 19.64
C ALA A 247 20.47 -4.73 21.08
#